data_AF-A0A954GQG3-F1
#
_entry.id   AF-A0A954GQG3-F1
#
_cell.length_a   1.000
_cell.length_b   1.000
_cell.length_c   1.000
_cell.angle_alpha   90.00
_cell.angle_beta   90.00
_cell.angle_gamma   90.00
#
_symmetry.space_group_name_H-M   'P 1'
#
loop_
_entity.id
_entity.type
_entity.pdbx_description
1 polymer ?
#
loop_
_entity_poly.entity_id
_entity_poly.type
_entity_poly.pdbx_seq_one_letter_code
_entity_poly.pdbx_strand_id
1 'polypeptide(L)'
;SDGTGDYRTHGTRRPNIAERPPDMEYEAPPLPPRARPQRKEKEPEKKRVAEPPPTPVIPSVPLTTILGQFISGLFTPLRFVALAVIALVALTAFFFFRSHENRVAERTIQVEVEAGRVSLAEEDWLAARDHFAAAVDAFDTLGRNDPESREIRQLHSETLALTRLASGSLIDFIDEAEAAANKFKPEEQDKFSDFVCGKHNLDWYIIEGPVHPRELKKEERSKTETHYELLFPWTMEKSGRRIEVHVDFACFDELVASNSEKVVLFGGQLQDCRLDGDTWVVKFRPESGFLWTHPVTYRALQLPQTDEESPGNLDLLSQQAQAAGVEL
;
A
#
# COMPACT_ATOMS: atom_id res chain seq x y z
N SER A 1 -14.05 -51.91 -50.21
CA SER A 1 -14.66 -50.58 -50.15
C SER A 1 -13.60 -49.62 -49.64
N ASP A 2 -12.96 -48.95 -50.59
CA ASP A 2 -11.91 -47.96 -50.38
C ASP A 2 -12.45 -46.70 -49.71
N GLY A 3 -11.62 -46.08 -48.87
CA GLY A 3 -11.91 -44.82 -48.20
C GLY A 3 -10.62 -44.07 -47.92
N THR A 4 -9.99 -43.56 -48.99
CA THR A 4 -8.78 -42.74 -48.96
C THR A 4 -9.18 -41.29 -48.66
N GLY A 5 -8.77 -40.77 -47.51
CA GLY A 5 -8.98 -39.37 -47.10
C GLY A 5 -7.76 -38.51 -47.38
N ASP A 6 -7.91 -37.54 -48.28
CA ASP A 6 -6.92 -36.52 -48.66
C ASP A 6 -6.66 -35.52 -47.52
N TYR A 7 -5.41 -35.38 -47.09
CA TYR A 7 -4.97 -34.29 -46.22
C TYR A 7 -4.44 -33.13 -47.07
N ARG A 8 -5.21 -32.05 -47.15
CA ARG A 8 -4.81 -30.76 -47.73
C ARG A 8 -3.95 -29.98 -46.73
N THR A 9 -2.68 -29.78 -47.07
CA THR A 9 -1.76 -28.87 -46.37
C THR A 9 -2.02 -27.42 -46.78
N HIS A 10 -2.45 -26.59 -45.83
CA HIS A 10 -2.50 -25.13 -46.01
C HIS A 10 -1.12 -24.54 -45.72
N GLY A 11 -0.46 -24.03 -46.77
CA GLY A 11 0.80 -23.30 -46.68
C GLY A 11 0.59 -21.90 -46.07
N THR A 12 1.27 -21.63 -44.96
CA THR A 12 1.36 -20.30 -44.34
C THR A 12 2.32 -19.42 -45.15
N ARG A 13 1.74 -18.39 -45.77
CA ARG A 13 2.43 -17.34 -46.53
C ARG A 13 3.07 -16.37 -45.53
N ARG A 14 4.40 -16.29 -45.49
CA ARG A 14 5.14 -15.32 -44.67
C ARG A 14 4.80 -13.88 -45.12
N PRO A 15 4.49 -12.95 -44.20
CA PRO A 15 4.35 -11.55 -44.53
C PRO A 15 5.71 -10.95 -44.89
N ASN A 16 5.67 -10.13 -45.94
CA ASN A 16 6.77 -9.42 -46.56
C ASN A 16 7.26 -8.31 -45.62
N ILE A 17 8.54 -8.34 -45.23
CA ILE A 17 9.17 -7.31 -44.39
C ILE A 17 9.38 -6.08 -45.26
N ALA A 18 8.49 -5.10 -45.11
CA ALA A 18 8.61 -3.80 -45.73
C ALA A 18 9.72 -2.99 -45.04
N GLU A 19 10.74 -2.69 -45.83
CA GLU A 19 11.59 -1.49 -45.86
C GLU A 19 11.60 -0.60 -44.62
N ARG A 20 12.72 -0.69 -43.89
CA ARG A 20 13.13 0.22 -42.82
C ARG A 20 13.60 1.55 -43.46
N PRO A 21 13.05 2.72 -43.08
CA PRO A 21 13.55 4.00 -43.58
C PRO A 21 14.98 4.28 -43.08
N PRO A 22 15.78 5.04 -43.86
CA PRO A 22 17.19 5.30 -43.58
C PRO A 22 17.41 6.16 -42.35
N ASP A 23 18.56 5.93 -41.73
CA ASP A 23 19.08 6.50 -40.49
C ASP A 23 18.84 8.02 -40.38
N MET A 24 17.93 8.43 -39.49
CA MET A 24 17.91 9.79 -38.96
C MET A 24 18.91 9.87 -37.81
N GLU A 25 20.06 10.45 -38.12
CA GLU A 25 21.11 10.84 -37.18
C GLU A 25 20.54 11.88 -36.21
N TYR A 26 20.11 11.42 -35.03
CA TYR A 26 19.67 12.28 -33.94
C TYR A 26 20.90 12.92 -33.28
N GLU A 27 21.18 14.18 -33.62
CA GLU A 27 22.06 15.04 -32.82
C GLU A 27 21.43 15.26 -31.44
N ALA A 28 22.00 14.63 -30.42
CA ALA A 28 21.54 14.79 -29.04
C ALA A 28 21.77 16.25 -28.57
N PRO A 29 20.77 16.91 -27.97
CA PRO A 29 20.94 18.26 -27.44
C PRO A 29 21.98 18.29 -26.31
N PRO A 30 22.75 19.37 -26.18
CA PRO A 30 23.82 19.49 -25.19
C PRO A 30 23.25 19.43 -23.76
N LEU A 31 23.81 18.55 -22.95
CA LEU A 31 23.45 18.40 -21.54
C LEU A 31 23.74 19.69 -20.76
N PRO A 32 22.84 20.14 -19.87
CA PRO A 32 23.08 21.29 -19.02
C PRO A 32 24.23 21.01 -18.03
N PRO A 33 25.03 22.03 -17.66
CA PRO A 33 26.17 21.86 -16.77
C PRO A 33 25.75 21.39 -15.38
N ARG A 34 26.26 20.21 -14.96
CA ARG A 34 26.10 19.66 -13.61
C ARG A 34 26.72 20.60 -12.58
N ALA A 35 25.88 21.25 -11.77
CA ALA A 35 26.32 21.95 -10.57
C ALA A 35 26.85 20.94 -9.54
N ARG A 36 28.15 21.03 -9.22
CA ARG A 36 28.77 20.29 -8.11
C ARG A 36 28.19 20.78 -6.78
N PRO A 37 27.61 19.93 -5.93
CA PRO A 37 27.29 20.31 -4.57
C PRO A 37 28.58 20.42 -3.75
N GLN A 38 28.90 21.62 -3.26
CA GLN A 38 29.94 21.85 -2.26
C GLN A 38 29.47 21.28 -0.92
N ARG A 39 30.00 20.11 -0.56
CA ARG A 39 29.86 19.52 0.78
C ARG A 39 30.68 20.35 1.76
N LYS A 40 30.02 21.22 2.55
CA LYS A 40 30.62 21.87 3.72
C LYS A 40 30.75 20.83 4.84
N GLU A 41 31.97 20.35 5.03
CA GLU A 41 32.40 19.57 6.18
C GLU A 41 32.42 20.51 7.41
N LYS A 42 31.46 20.32 8.32
CA LYS A 42 31.47 20.96 9.63
C LYS A 42 32.11 20.00 10.63
N GLU A 43 33.33 20.35 11.02
CA GLU A 43 34.12 19.79 12.09
C GLU A 43 33.38 19.89 13.45
N PRO A 44 33.27 18.81 14.24
CA PRO A 44 32.68 18.88 15.56
C PRO A 44 33.67 19.46 16.58
N GLU A 45 33.39 20.69 17.02
CA GLU A 45 34.09 21.39 18.09
C GLU A 45 33.95 20.64 19.42
N LYS A 46 35.07 20.08 19.89
CA LYS A 46 35.22 19.33 21.14
C LYS A 46 35.11 20.27 22.34
N LYS A 47 33.88 20.44 22.85
CA LYS A 47 33.60 21.28 24.02
C LYS A 47 34.15 20.64 25.31
N ARG A 48 35.12 21.33 25.92
CA ARG A 48 35.68 21.04 27.25
C ARG A 48 34.56 20.95 28.30
N VAL A 49 34.61 19.88 29.09
CA VAL A 49 33.89 19.73 30.35
C VAL A 49 34.47 20.75 31.34
N ALA A 50 33.67 21.74 31.72
CA ALA A 50 33.92 22.63 32.84
C ALA A 50 33.09 22.17 34.04
N GLU A 51 33.68 22.25 35.23
CA GLU A 51 33.09 21.92 36.53
C GLU A 51 31.70 22.55 36.74
N PRO A 52 30.80 21.85 37.46
CA PRO A 52 29.49 22.39 37.79
C PRO A 52 29.61 23.56 38.78
N PRO A 53 29.05 24.74 38.47
CA PRO A 53 28.93 25.81 39.45
C PRO A 53 27.89 25.48 40.53
N PRO A 54 28.02 26.05 41.74
CA PRO A 54 27.12 25.81 42.85
C PRO A 54 25.68 26.22 42.51
N THR A 55 24.75 25.33 42.84
CA THR A 55 23.31 25.44 42.62
C THR A 55 22.76 26.75 43.22
N PRO A 56 22.27 27.70 42.42
CA PRO A 56 21.52 28.83 42.96
C PRO A 56 20.16 28.34 43.44
N VAL A 57 19.82 28.68 44.69
CA VAL A 57 18.51 28.48 45.29
C VAL A 57 17.50 29.29 44.48
N ILE A 58 16.65 28.62 43.69
CA ILE A 58 15.57 29.26 42.93
C ILE A 58 14.43 29.56 43.91
N PRO A 59 14.05 30.84 44.13
CA PRO A 59 12.85 31.15 44.89
C PRO A 59 11.63 30.65 44.12
N SER A 60 10.81 29.83 44.79
CA SER A 60 9.52 29.34 44.29
C SER A 60 8.51 30.48 44.22
N VAL A 61 8.54 31.22 43.10
CA VAL A 61 7.53 32.24 42.81
C VAL A 61 6.25 31.54 42.35
N PRO A 62 5.08 31.83 42.94
CA PRO A 62 3.82 31.20 42.56
C PRO A 62 3.45 31.50 41.10
N LEU A 63 3.10 30.44 40.35
CA LEU A 63 2.79 30.48 38.91
C LEU A 63 1.63 31.45 38.55
N THR A 64 0.82 31.85 39.53
CA THR A 64 -0.31 32.77 39.36
C THR A 64 0.12 34.22 39.12
N THR A 65 1.34 34.62 39.50
CA THR A 65 1.82 36.01 39.30
C THR A 65 2.39 36.24 37.90
N ILE A 66 2.91 35.21 37.23
CA ILE A 66 3.49 35.33 35.88
C ILE A 66 2.39 35.52 34.82
N LEU A 67 1.23 34.87 34.96
CA LEU A 67 0.10 35.10 34.05
C LEU A 67 -0.49 36.53 34.17
N GLY A 68 -0.49 37.14 35.36
CA GLY A 68 -1.07 38.48 35.58
C GLY A 68 -0.27 39.64 34.98
N GLN A 69 1.07 39.51 34.89
CA GLN A 69 1.93 40.55 34.29
C GLN A 69 2.04 40.47 32.77
N PHE A 70 1.83 39.31 32.16
CA PHE A 70 1.76 39.23 30.69
C PHE A 70 0.46 39.81 30.13
N ILE A 71 -0.65 39.72 30.88
CA ILE A 71 -1.96 40.18 30.42
C ILE A 71 -2.09 41.71 30.56
N SER A 72 -1.47 42.37 31.54
CA SER A 72 -1.66 43.81 31.76
C SER A 72 -0.94 44.75 30.77
N GLY A 73 0.03 44.26 30.01
CA GLY A 73 0.74 45.03 28.97
C GLY A 73 0.18 44.91 27.55
N LEU A 74 -0.72 43.95 27.30
CA LEU A 74 -1.31 43.69 25.97
C LEU A 74 -2.62 44.47 25.71
N PHE A 75 -3.18 45.14 26.72
CA PHE A 75 -4.48 45.81 26.66
C PHE A 75 -4.39 47.29 26.28
N THR A 76 -3.63 47.62 25.23
CA THR A 76 -3.84 48.89 24.53
C THR A 76 -4.75 48.63 23.32
N PRO A 77 -5.84 49.40 23.12
CA PRO A 77 -6.83 49.13 22.06
C PRO A 77 -6.20 49.03 20.66
N LEU A 78 -5.09 49.72 20.41
CA LEU A 78 -4.33 49.65 19.16
C LEU A 78 -3.74 48.25 18.86
N ARG A 79 -3.29 47.51 19.88
CA ARG A 79 -2.68 46.17 19.69
C ARG A 79 -3.70 45.11 19.32
N PHE A 80 -4.92 45.20 19.85
CA PHE A 80 -6.03 44.33 19.44
C PHE A 80 -6.41 44.55 17.99
N VAL A 81 -6.47 45.80 17.53
CA VAL A 81 -6.73 46.11 16.12
C VAL A 81 -5.64 45.52 15.24
N ALA A 82 -4.36 45.70 15.59
CA ALA A 82 -3.25 45.13 14.82
C ALA A 82 -3.30 43.58 14.76
N LEU A 83 -3.57 42.91 15.89
CA LEU A 83 -3.72 41.45 15.92
C LEU A 83 -4.92 40.97 15.11
N ALA A 84 -6.05 41.67 15.16
CA ALA A 84 -7.23 41.34 14.36
C ALA A 84 -6.95 41.49 12.87
N VAL A 85 -6.24 42.55 12.46
CA VAL A 85 -5.82 42.75 11.06
C VAL A 85 -4.86 41.66 10.60
N ILE A 86 -3.86 41.29 11.42
CA ILE A 86 -2.93 40.20 11.11
C ILE A 86 -3.67 38.87 10.99
N ALA A 87 -4.57 38.56 11.93
CA ALA A 87 -5.37 37.35 11.92
C ALA A 87 -6.26 37.28 10.66
N LEU A 88 -6.88 38.41 10.28
CA LEU A 88 -7.67 38.49 9.06
C LEU A 88 -6.81 38.23 7.81
N VAL A 89 -5.64 38.86 7.69
CA VAL A 89 -4.72 38.66 6.56
C VAL A 89 -4.25 37.21 6.48
N ALA A 90 -3.86 36.62 7.61
CA ALA A 90 -3.45 35.22 7.68
C ALA A 90 -4.59 34.27 7.29
N LEU A 91 -5.81 34.54 7.76
CA LEU A 91 -7.00 33.77 7.42
C LEU A 91 -7.31 33.87 5.92
N THR A 92 -7.27 35.08 5.34
CA THR A 92 -7.50 35.28 3.90
C THR A 92 -6.44 34.58 3.05
N ALA A 93 -5.17 34.66 3.43
CA ALA A 93 -4.08 33.95 2.74
C ALA A 93 -4.30 32.44 2.80
N PHE A 94 -4.63 31.90 3.98
CA PHE A 94 -4.95 30.48 4.16
C PHE A 94 -6.11 30.02 3.27
N PHE A 95 -7.22 30.77 3.23
CA PHE A 95 -8.35 30.46 2.35
C PHE A 95 -7.98 30.53 0.86
N PHE A 96 -7.12 31.46 0.46
CA PHE A 96 -6.66 31.58 -0.91
C PHE A 96 -5.81 30.37 -1.33
N PHE A 97 -4.84 29.96 -0.51
CA PHE A 97 -4.02 28.78 -0.78
C PHE A 97 -4.88 27.51 -0.83
N ARG A 98 -5.76 27.32 0.17
CA ARG A 98 -6.67 26.16 0.21
C ARG A 98 -7.63 26.12 -0.98
N SER A 99 -8.17 27.27 -1.39
CA SER A 99 -9.03 27.33 -2.59
C SER A 99 -8.26 27.03 -3.87
N HIS A 100 -6.98 27.40 -3.95
CA HIS A 100 -6.16 27.09 -5.11
C HIS A 100 -5.86 25.59 -5.18
N GLU A 101 -5.47 24.98 -4.07
CA GLU A 101 -5.21 23.54 -3.96
C GLU A 101 -6.46 22.73 -4.33
N ASN A 102 -7.63 23.11 -3.82
CA ASN A 102 -8.89 22.44 -4.16
C ASN A 102 -9.19 22.46 -5.68
N ARG A 103 -8.98 23.60 -6.35
CA ARG A 103 -9.21 23.70 -7.81
C ARG A 103 -8.25 22.86 -8.63
N VAL A 104 -7.00 22.75 -8.17
CA VAL A 104 -6.00 21.88 -8.82
C VAL A 104 -6.42 20.42 -8.62
N ALA A 105 -6.74 20.03 -7.39
CA ALA A 105 -7.19 18.67 -7.08
C ALA A 105 -8.45 18.26 -7.87
N GLU A 106 -9.46 19.15 -7.98
CA GLU A 106 -10.66 18.89 -8.79
C GLU A 106 -10.33 18.62 -10.26
N ARG A 107 -9.42 19.41 -10.85
CA ARG A 107 -8.97 19.19 -12.23
C ARG A 107 -8.17 17.89 -12.35
N THR A 108 -7.27 17.61 -11.40
CA THR A 108 -6.48 16.39 -11.38
C THR A 108 -7.38 15.16 -11.34
N ILE A 109 -8.42 15.12 -10.51
CA ILE A 109 -9.38 14.00 -10.47
C ILE A 109 -9.97 13.75 -11.85
N GLN A 110 -10.48 14.78 -12.53
CA GLN A 110 -11.11 14.60 -13.84
C GLN A 110 -10.14 14.06 -14.90
N VAL A 111 -8.93 14.58 -14.93
CA VAL A 111 -7.92 14.20 -15.94
C VAL A 111 -7.35 12.81 -15.65
N GLU A 112 -6.94 12.56 -14.40
CA GLU A 112 -6.24 11.34 -14.02
C GLU A 112 -7.18 10.13 -13.91
N VAL A 113 -8.45 10.32 -13.48
CA VAL A 113 -9.43 9.22 -13.48
C VAL A 113 -9.72 8.74 -14.90
N GLU A 114 -9.94 9.67 -15.83
CA GLU A 114 -10.20 9.31 -17.24
C GLU A 114 -8.97 8.65 -17.87
N ALA A 115 -7.77 9.21 -17.66
CA ALA A 115 -6.53 8.62 -18.14
C ALA A 115 -6.31 7.22 -17.55
N GLY A 116 -6.54 7.03 -16.25
CA GLY A 116 -6.43 5.73 -15.58
C GLY A 116 -7.41 4.70 -16.13
N ARG A 117 -8.65 5.11 -16.44
CA ARG A 117 -9.66 4.23 -17.09
C ARG A 117 -9.27 3.84 -18.51
N VAL A 118 -8.75 4.78 -19.29
CA VAL A 118 -8.22 4.49 -20.63
C VAL A 118 -7.06 3.50 -20.55
N SER A 119 -6.07 3.74 -19.69
CA SER A 119 -4.94 2.82 -19.49
C SER A 119 -5.38 1.45 -18.97
N LEU A 120 -6.38 1.40 -18.09
CA LEU A 120 -6.96 0.14 -17.60
C LEU A 120 -7.61 -0.66 -18.74
N ALA A 121 -8.33 0.01 -19.64
CA ALA A 121 -8.96 -0.61 -20.80
C ALA A 121 -7.94 -1.10 -21.85
N GLU A 122 -6.79 -0.43 -21.93
CA GLU A 122 -5.65 -0.82 -22.77
C GLU A 122 -4.73 -1.87 -22.12
N GLU A 123 -5.06 -2.33 -20.90
CA GLU A 123 -4.25 -3.26 -20.11
C GLU A 123 -2.82 -2.73 -19.78
N ASP A 124 -2.62 -1.41 -19.83
CA ASP A 124 -1.40 -0.76 -19.34
C ASP A 124 -1.48 -0.55 -17.83
N TRP A 125 -1.23 -1.63 -17.09
CA TRP A 125 -1.33 -1.65 -15.62
C TRP A 125 -0.42 -0.65 -14.93
N LEU A 126 0.74 -0.36 -15.52
CA LEU A 126 1.73 0.55 -14.95
C LEU A 126 1.24 2.00 -15.06
N ALA A 127 0.77 2.40 -16.24
CA ALA A 127 0.19 3.73 -16.45
C ALA A 127 -1.10 3.89 -15.64
N ALA A 128 -1.98 2.87 -15.65
CA ALA A 128 -3.22 2.90 -14.88
C ALA A 128 -2.97 3.12 -13.38
N ARG A 129 -1.99 2.40 -12.79
CA ARG A 129 -1.60 2.59 -11.40
C ARG A 129 -1.18 4.03 -11.12
N ASP A 130 -0.30 4.59 -11.95
CA ASP A 130 0.27 5.92 -11.71
C ASP A 130 -0.82 7.02 -11.82
N HIS A 131 -1.74 6.88 -12.77
CA HIS A 131 -2.91 7.75 -12.90
C HIS A 131 -3.86 7.63 -11.70
N PHE A 132 -4.20 6.41 -11.29
CA PHE A 132 -5.07 6.22 -10.11
C PHE A 132 -4.41 6.68 -8.81
N ALA A 133 -3.09 6.55 -8.65
CA ALA A 133 -2.37 7.10 -7.51
C ALA A 133 -2.51 8.63 -7.43
N ALA A 134 -2.30 9.33 -8.54
CA ALA A 134 -2.47 10.78 -8.62
C ALA A 134 -3.92 11.22 -8.34
N ALA A 135 -4.91 10.43 -8.78
CA ALA A 135 -6.31 10.68 -8.48
C ALA A 135 -6.62 10.48 -6.99
N VAL A 136 -6.11 9.43 -6.34
CA VAL A 136 -6.27 9.18 -4.89
C VAL A 136 -5.69 10.33 -4.07
N ASP A 137 -4.48 10.80 -4.39
CA ASP A 137 -3.85 11.94 -3.72
C ASP A 137 -4.73 13.22 -3.83
N ALA A 138 -5.36 13.42 -4.99
CA ALA A 138 -6.27 14.53 -5.21
C ALA A 138 -7.59 14.38 -4.43
N PHE A 139 -8.17 13.17 -4.34
CA PHE A 139 -9.33 12.90 -3.47
C PHE A 139 -9.01 13.14 -1.98
N ASP A 140 -7.83 12.71 -1.52
CA ASP A 140 -7.36 12.92 -0.15
C ASP A 140 -7.17 14.42 0.17
N THR A 141 -6.61 15.17 -0.79
CA THR A 141 -6.47 16.64 -0.66
C THR A 141 -7.83 17.32 -0.48
N LEU A 142 -8.87 16.84 -1.17
CA LEU A 142 -10.24 17.33 -1.03
C LEU A 142 -10.98 16.77 0.21
N GLY A 143 -10.43 15.74 0.87
CA GLY A 143 -11.10 15.02 1.95
C GLY A 143 -12.37 14.29 1.50
N ARG A 144 -12.40 13.83 0.24
CA ARG A 144 -13.55 13.13 -0.37
C ARG A 144 -13.54 11.63 -0.03
N ASN A 145 -14.70 11.11 0.36
CA ASN A 145 -14.95 9.70 0.70
C ASN A 145 -16.26 9.18 0.07
N ASP A 146 -16.65 9.73 -1.08
CA ASP A 146 -17.83 9.32 -1.85
C ASP A 146 -17.57 8.03 -2.66
N PRO A 147 -18.61 7.39 -3.25
CA PRO A 147 -18.46 6.11 -3.95
C PRO A 147 -17.37 6.09 -5.03
N GLU A 148 -17.28 7.13 -5.86
CA GLU A 148 -16.25 7.26 -6.90
C GLU A 148 -14.84 7.25 -6.28
N SER A 149 -14.62 7.98 -5.18
CA SER A 149 -13.32 7.97 -4.51
C SER A 149 -12.94 6.58 -3.97
N ARG A 150 -13.91 5.77 -3.53
CA ARG A 150 -13.65 4.41 -3.05
C ARG A 150 -13.32 3.47 -4.21
N GLU A 151 -14.07 3.55 -5.32
CA GLU A 151 -13.78 2.81 -6.55
C GLU A 151 -12.35 3.09 -7.05
N ILE A 152 -11.94 4.36 -7.10
CA ILE A 152 -10.60 4.74 -7.56
C ILE A 152 -9.50 4.30 -6.60
N ARG A 153 -9.72 4.36 -5.28
CA ARG A 153 -8.79 3.78 -4.29
C ARG A 153 -8.66 2.27 -4.47
N GLN A 154 -9.77 1.59 -4.72
CA GLN A 154 -9.82 0.15 -4.95
C GLN A 154 -9.05 -0.24 -6.22
N LEU A 155 -9.30 0.45 -7.34
CA LEU A 155 -8.56 0.27 -8.59
C LEU A 155 -7.06 0.59 -8.44
N HIS A 156 -6.71 1.61 -7.67
CA HIS A 156 -5.32 1.90 -7.34
C HIS A 156 -4.67 0.73 -6.59
N SER A 157 -5.31 0.20 -5.55
CA SER A 157 -4.80 -0.96 -4.79
C SER A 157 -4.62 -2.20 -5.68
N GLU A 158 -5.60 -2.50 -6.53
CA GLU A 158 -5.54 -3.65 -7.45
C GLU A 158 -4.43 -3.50 -8.50
N THR A 159 -4.31 -2.34 -9.14
CA THR A 159 -3.24 -2.06 -10.14
C THR A 159 -1.86 -1.96 -9.49
N LEU A 160 -1.77 -1.43 -8.27
CA LEU A 160 -0.54 -1.45 -7.48
C LEU A 160 -0.09 -2.88 -7.19
N ALA A 161 -1.01 -3.76 -6.78
CA ALA A 161 -0.71 -5.17 -6.54
C ALA A 161 -0.27 -5.87 -7.84
N LEU A 162 -1.00 -5.69 -8.95
CA LEU A 162 -0.65 -6.28 -10.26
C LEU A 162 0.78 -5.91 -10.70
N THR A 163 1.17 -4.66 -10.52
CA THR A 163 2.50 -4.17 -10.96
C THR A 163 3.64 -4.50 -10.00
N ARG A 164 3.33 -5.05 -8.83
CA ARG A 164 4.30 -5.37 -7.78
C ARG A 164 4.09 -6.77 -7.19
N LEU A 165 3.59 -7.69 -8.02
CA LEU A 165 3.41 -9.08 -7.63
C LEU A 165 4.74 -9.69 -7.17
N ALA A 166 4.66 -10.46 -6.08
CA ALA A 166 5.76 -11.30 -5.65
C ALA A 166 6.19 -12.24 -6.79
N SER A 167 7.50 -12.43 -6.96
CA SER A 167 8.04 -13.29 -8.03
C SER A 167 7.78 -14.78 -7.82
N GLY A 168 7.30 -15.17 -6.64
CA GLY A 168 7.02 -16.56 -6.26
C GLY A 168 5.80 -16.65 -5.36
N SER A 169 5.34 -17.88 -5.12
CA SER A 169 4.20 -18.12 -4.24
C SER A 169 4.55 -17.85 -2.77
N LEU A 170 3.52 -17.75 -1.92
CA LEU A 170 3.73 -17.67 -0.48
C LEU A 170 4.47 -18.91 0.07
N ILE A 171 4.25 -20.07 -0.55
CA ILE A 171 4.94 -21.32 -0.19
C ILE A 171 6.43 -21.22 -0.51
N ASP A 172 6.78 -20.70 -1.69
CA ASP A 172 8.19 -20.49 -2.07
C ASP A 172 8.90 -19.54 -1.10
N PHE A 173 8.20 -18.49 -0.66
CA PHE A 173 8.69 -17.57 0.35
C PHE A 173 8.96 -18.28 1.69
N ILE A 174 8.04 -19.15 2.15
CA ILE A 174 8.23 -19.90 3.40
C ILE A 174 9.33 -20.95 3.25
N ASP A 175 9.49 -21.57 2.08
CA ASP A 175 10.60 -22.48 1.78
C ASP A 175 11.96 -21.75 1.86
N GLU A 176 12.04 -20.51 1.36
CA GLU A 176 13.21 -19.64 1.54
C GLU A 176 13.44 -19.29 3.01
N ALA A 177 12.37 -18.96 3.75
CA ALA A 177 12.43 -18.66 5.17
C ALA A 177 12.93 -19.85 5.99
N GLU A 178 12.46 -21.07 5.71
CA GLU A 178 12.92 -22.33 6.34
C GLU A 178 14.41 -22.58 6.07
N ALA A 179 14.86 -22.40 4.81
CA ALA A 179 16.27 -22.54 4.47
C ALA A 179 17.15 -21.50 5.17
N ALA A 180 16.64 -20.28 5.38
CA ALA A 180 17.33 -19.23 6.11
C ALA A 180 17.33 -19.45 7.63
N ALA A 181 16.27 -20.02 8.20
CA ALA A 181 16.10 -20.19 9.65
C ALA A 181 17.26 -20.93 10.31
N ASN A 182 17.83 -21.93 9.63
CA ASN A 182 18.99 -22.69 10.11
C ASN A 182 20.28 -21.85 10.28
N LYS A 183 20.32 -20.62 9.76
CA LYS A 183 21.47 -19.71 9.84
C LYS A 183 21.39 -18.77 11.03
N PHE A 184 20.22 -18.66 11.67
CA PHE A 184 19.98 -17.75 12.78
C PHE A 184 19.75 -18.56 14.05
N LYS A 185 20.12 -17.98 15.19
CA LYS A 185 19.79 -18.59 16.48
C LYS A 185 18.36 -18.21 16.88
N PRO A 186 17.69 -19.02 17.72
CA PRO A 186 16.33 -18.70 18.19
C PRO A 186 16.22 -17.32 18.86
N GLU A 187 17.26 -16.87 19.57
CA GLU A 187 17.31 -15.53 20.17
C GLU A 187 17.46 -14.37 19.16
N GLU A 188 17.71 -14.67 17.89
CA GLU A 188 17.89 -13.69 16.80
C GLU A 188 16.66 -13.61 15.88
N GLN A 189 15.47 -13.97 16.39
CA GLN A 189 14.23 -14.00 15.62
C GLN A 189 13.90 -12.67 14.93
N ASP A 190 14.12 -11.55 15.61
CA ASP A 190 13.87 -10.22 15.03
C ASP A 190 14.79 -9.95 13.83
N LYS A 191 16.08 -10.32 13.92
CA LYS A 191 17.03 -10.18 12.80
C LYS A 191 16.69 -11.11 11.64
N PHE A 192 16.21 -12.31 11.94
CA PHE A 192 15.74 -13.25 10.94
C PHE A 192 14.53 -12.69 10.19
N SER A 193 13.54 -12.17 10.93
CA SER A 193 12.35 -11.56 10.33
C SER A 193 12.74 -10.37 9.45
N ASP A 194 13.59 -9.46 9.95
CA ASP A 194 14.11 -8.34 9.16
C ASP A 194 14.85 -8.80 7.90
N PHE A 195 15.62 -9.90 7.98
CA PHE A 195 16.35 -10.45 6.83
C PHE A 195 15.41 -11.02 5.77
N VAL A 196 14.44 -11.84 6.16
CA VAL A 196 13.52 -12.51 5.24
C VAL A 196 12.49 -11.52 4.70
N CYS A 197 11.80 -10.78 5.58
CA CYS A 197 10.79 -9.81 5.19
C CYS A 197 11.38 -8.57 4.53
N GLY A 198 12.60 -8.14 4.90
CA GLY A 198 13.27 -6.99 4.28
C GLY A 198 13.49 -7.14 2.77
N LYS A 199 13.73 -8.38 2.30
CA LYS A 199 13.86 -8.70 0.87
C LYS A 199 12.53 -8.62 0.12
N HIS A 200 11.43 -8.95 0.79
CA HIS A 200 10.07 -9.06 0.23
C HIS A 200 9.13 -7.91 0.66
N ASN A 201 9.71 -6.83 1.22
CA ASN A 201 8.98 -5.81 1.96
C ASN A 201 7.97 -4.98 1.13
N LEU A 202 8.08 -5.05 -0.19
CA LEU A 202 7.25 -4.32 -1.14
C LEU A 202 6.46 -5.25 -2.07
N ASP A 203 6.65 -6.56 -1.92
CA ASP A 203 6.02 -7.57 -2.75
C ASP A 203 4.57 -7.73 -2.32
N TRP A 204 3.71 -7.85 -3.33
CA TRP A 204 2.29 -8.11 -3.13
C TRP A 204 1.99 -9.59 -3.34
N TYR A 205 1.26 -10.16 -2.40
CA TYR A 205 0.70 -11.49 -2.52
C TYR A 205 -0.80 -11.37 -2.73
N ILE A 206 -1.30 -12.16 -3.67
CA ILE A 206 -2.71 -12.27 -3.98
C ILE A 206 -3.11 -13.69 -3.66
N ILE A 207 -4.11 -13.81 -2.79
CA ILE A 207 -4.50 -15.08 -2.20
C ILE A 207 -6.00 -15.23 -2.34
N GLU A 208 -6.40 -16.37 -2.89
CA GLU A 208 -7.77 -16.86 -2.86
C GLU A 208 -7.87 -17.95 -1.81
N GLY A 209 -8.79 -17.80 -0.86
CA GLY A 209 -8.95 -18.82 0.17
C GLY A 209 -10.01 -18.51 1.21
N PRO A 210 -10.41 -19.52 1.99
CA PRO A 210 -11.32 -19.32 3.09
C PRO A 210 -10.63 -18.58 4.24
N VAL A 211 -11.24 -17.48 4.67
CA VAL A 211 -10.84 -16.71 5.86
C VAL A 211 -11.86 -16.94 6.96
N HIS A 212 -11.36 -17.01 8.20
CA HIS A 212 -12.21 -17.12 9.38
C HIS A 212 -11.68 -16.27 10.56
N PRO A 213 -12.57 -15.88 11.49
CA PRO A 213 -12.15 -15.20 12.70
C PRO A 213 -11.31 -16.13 13.58
N ARG A 214 -10.14 -15.66 13.97
CA ARG A 214 -9.19 -16.38 14.82
C ARG A 214 -9.62 -16.35 16.28
N GLU A 215 -9.63 -17.51 16.93
CA GLU A 215 -9.85 -17.60 18.37
C GLU A 215 -8.63 -17.12 19.15
N LEU A 216 -8.62 -15.86 19.57
CA LEU A 216 -7.54 -15.33 20.40
C LEU A 216 -7.49 -15.99 21.78
N LYS A 217 -6.26 -16.30 22.21
CA LYS A 217 -5.96 -16.70 23.60
C LYS A 217 -6.38 -15.59 24.55
N LYS A 218 -6.79 -15.93 25.78
CA LYS A 218 -7.30 -14.98 26.78
C LYS A 218 -6.36 -13.79 27.05
N GLU A 219 -5.06 -13.97 26.88
CA GLU A 219 -4.01 -12.97 27.09
C GLU A 219 -3.93 -11.94 25.94
N GLU A 220 -4.36 -12.32 24.73
CA GLU A 220 -4.34 -11.46 23.53
C GLU A 220 -5.66 -10.68 23.34
N ARG A 221 -6.72 -11.02 24.10
CA ARG A 221 -8.07 -10.41 24.02
C ARG A 221 -8.16 -8.94 24.48
N SER A 222 -7.05 -8.21 24.54
CA SER A 222 -7.02 -6.85 25.09
C SER A 222 -7.60 -5.77 24.17
N LYS A 223 -8.02 -6.10 22.94
CA LYS A 223 -8.58 -5.13 21.99
C LYS A 223 -9.86 -5.64 21.34
N THR A 224 -10.74 -4.70 21.03
CA THR A 224 -11.99 -4.88 20.28
C THR A 224 -11.77 -5.24 18.80
N GLU A 225 -10.55 -5.58 18.41
CA GLU A 225 -10.19 -5.91 17.02
C GLU A 225 -10.42 -7.40 16.79
N THR A 226 -11.19 -7.73 15.75
CA THR A 226 -11.35 -9.10 15.28
C THR A 226 -10.09 -9.48 14.51
N HIS A 227 -9.49 -10.60 14.86
CA HIS A 227 -8.33 -11.13 14.13
C HIS A 227 -8.80 -12.20 13.16
N TYR A 228 -8.13 -12.30 12.02
CA TYR A 228 -8.50 -13.22 10.96
C TYR A 228 -7.31 -14.08 10.56
N GLU A 229 -7.58 -15.33 10.24
CA GLU A 229 -6.57 -16.24 9.72
C GLU A 229 -7.12 -17.03 8.52
N LEU A 230 -6.21 -17.34 7.60
CA LEU A 230 -6.52 -18.10 6.40
C LEU A 230 -6.54 -19.60 6.72
N LEU A 231 -7.64 -20.26 6.38
CA LEU A 231 -7.80 -21.70 6.53
C LEU A 231 -7.20 -22.42 5.33
N PHE A 232 -5.93 -22.78 5.45
CA PHE A 232 -5.35 -23.75 4.53
C PHE A 232 -4.54 -24.78 5.32
N PRO A 233 -4.67 -26.09 5.02
CA PRO A 233 -3.83 -27.11 5.63
C PRO A 233 -2.44 -27.07 4.99
N TRP A 234 -1.73 -25.97 5.17
CA TRP A 234 -0.37 -25.81 4.68
C TRP A 234 0.57 -26.49 5.66
N THR A 235 1.00 -27.69 5.26
CA THR A 235 2.16 -28.34 5.84
C THR A 235 3.31 -28.25 4.87
N MET A 236 4.46 -27.77 5.34
CA MET A 236 5.68 -27.77 4.55
C MET A 236 6.09 -29.21 4.25
N GLU A 237 6.20 -29.59 2.97
CA GLU A 237 6.47 -30.99 2.59
C GLU A 237 7.77 -31.53 3.20
N LYS A 238 8.81 -30.68 3.32
CA LYS A 238 10.14 -31.08 3.78
C LYS A 238 10.24 -31.23 5.30
N SER A 239 9.65 -30.29 6.05
CA SER A 239 9.78 -30.24 7.51
C SER A 239 8.56 -30.81 8.24
N GLY A 240 7.42 -30.94 7.56
CA GLY A 240 6.13 -31.30 8.17
C GLY A 240 5.52 -30.18 9.03
N ARG A 241 6.18 -29.01 9.09
CA ARG A 241 5.75 -27.87 9.90
C ARG A 241 4.45 -27.28 9.40
N ARG A 242 3.62 -26.83 10.33
CA ARG A 242 2.37 -26.13 10.02
C ARG A 242 2.65 -24.68 9.64
N ILE A 243 1.77 -24.09 8.85
CA ILE A 243 1.79 -22.68 8.51
C ILE A 243 0.46 -22.06 8.98
N GLU A 244 0.56 -21.00 9.77
CA GLU A 244 -0.53 -20.11 10.17
C GLU A 244 -0.34 -18.77 9.46
N VAL A 245 -1.38 -18.28 8.79
CA VAL A 245 -1.33 -17.02 8.04
C VAL A 245 -2.39 -16.07 8.56
N HIS A 246 -1.92 -15.00 9.21
CA HIS A 246 -2.75 -13.99 9.84
C HIS A 246 -2.97 -12.84 8.88
N VAL A 247 -4.23 -12.47 8.69
CA VAL A 247 -4.70 -11.52 7.69
C VAL A 247 -5.64 -10.49 8.32
N ASP A 248 -5.10 -9.71 9.26
CA ASP A 248 -5.84 -8.76 10.09
C ASP A 248 -6.20 -7.47 9.30
N PHE A 249 -7.01 -7.60 8.25
CA PHE A 249 -7.44 -6.49 7.41
C PHE A 249 -8.82 -5.96 7.80
N ALA A 250 -8.96 -4.64 7.87
CA ALA A 250 -10.23 -3.99 8.21
C ALA A 250 -11.37 -4.31 7.20
N CYS A 251 -11.04 -4.60 5.94
CA CYS A 251 -12.03 -4.97 4.91
C CYS A 251 -12.74 -6.30 5.19
N PHE A 252 -12.24 -7.14 6.11
CA PHE A 252 -12.89 -8.38 6.50
C PHE A 252 -13.97 -8.22 7.56
N ASP A 253 -14.01 -7.12 8.29
CA ASP A 253 -14.99 -6.90 9.36
C ASP A 253 -16.43 -6.96 8.82
N GLU A 254 -16.69 -6.33 7.67
CA GLU A 254 -18.01 -6.35 7.03
C GLU A 254 -18.33 -7.70 6.38
N LEU A 255 -17.31 -8.36 5.83
CA LEU A 255 -17.51 -9.59 5.06
C LEU A 255 -17.67 -10.81 5.98
N VAL A 256 -16.86 -10.96 7.02
CA VAL A 256 -16.74 -12.19 7.84
C VAL A 256 -17.53 -12.10 9.15
N ALA A 257 -18.41 -11.09 9.30
CA ALA A 257 -19.18 -10.78 10.52
C ALA A 257 -20.01 -11.95 11.13
N SER A 258 -20.22 -13.05 10.42
CA SER A 258 -21.10 -14.16 10.82
C SER A 258 -20.40 -15.37 11.48
N ASN A 259 -19.13 -15.27 11.89
CA ASN A 259 -18.33 -16.44 12.37
C ASN A 259 -18.34 -17.63 11.40
N SER A 260 -18.68 -17.39 10.14
CA SER A 260 -18.70 -18.39 9.08
C SER A 260 -17.44 -18.22 8.26
N GLU A 261 -16.81 -19.34 7.92
CA GLU A 261 -15.80 -19.40 6.88
C GLU A 261 -16.33 -18.77 5.59
N LYS A 262 -15.55 -17.87 5.00
CA LYS A 262 -15.86 -17.25 3.71
C LYS A 262 -14.66 -17.29 2.80
N VAL A 263 -14.85 -17.81 1.59
CA VAL A 263 -13.86 -17.73 0.52
C VAL A 263 -13.76 -16.26 0.09
N VAL A 264 -12.53 -15.76 0.06
CA VAL A 264 -12.21 -14.40 -0.33
C VAL A 264 -11.03 -14.40 -1.30
N LEU A 265 -11.00 -13.40 -2.17
CA LEU A 265 -9.84 -13.05 -2.97
C LEU A 265 -9.34 -11.70 -2.50
N PHE A 266 -8.12 -11.64 -1.99
CA PHE A 266 -7.54 -10.41 -1.44
C PHE A 266 -6.09 -10.23 -1.85
N GLY A 267 -5.61 -9.00 -1.74
CA GLY A 267 -4.21 -8.63 -1.86
C GLY A 267 -3.67 -8.07 -0.56
N GLY A 268 -2.38 -8.32 -0.28
CA GLY A 268 -1.69 -7.71 0.86
C GLY A 268 -0.16 -7.83 0.77
N GLN A 269 0.52 -7.02 1.55
CA GLN A 269 1.98 -7.05 1.70
C GLN A 269 2.40 -7.78 2.97
N LEU A 270 3.50 -8.53 2.90
CA LEU A 270 4.06 -9.19 4.08
C LEU A 270 4.57 -8.17 5.11
N GLN A 271 4.31 -8.47 6.38
CA GLN A 271 4.81 -7.70 7.52
C GLN A 271 5.88 -8.48 8.29
N ASP A 272 5.61 -9.74 8.59
CA ASP A 272 6.42 -10.56 9.50
C ASP A 272 6.31 -12.04 9.10
N CYS A 273 7.40 -12.77 9.30
CA CYS A 273 7.46 -14.21 9.13
C CYS A 273 8.36 -14.77 10.23
N ARG A 274 7.81 -15.65 11.07
CA ARG A 274 8.52 -16.19 12.22
C ARG A 274 8.16 -17.62 12.53
N LEU A 275 9.09 -18.33 13.17
CA LEU A 275 8.87 -19.69 13.64
C LEU A 275 8.47 -19.63 15.12
N ASP A 276 7.24 -20.06 15.43
CA ASP A 276 6.73 -20.20 16.79
C ASP A 276 6.55 -21.69 17.12
N GLY A 277 7.53 -22.25 17.83
CA GLY A 277 7.60 -23.69 18.06
C GLY A 277 7.83 -24.47 16.77
N ASP A 278 6.80 -25.18 16.31
CA ASP A 278 6.81 -25.98 15.07
C ASP A 278 5.87 -25.42 13.99
N THR A 279 5.43 -24.18 14.18
CA THR A 279 4.51 -23.49 13.29
C THR A 279 5.16 -22.23 12.73
N TRP A 280 5.12 -22.09 11.40
CA TRP A 280 5.41 -20.84 10.73
C TRP A 280 4.23 -19.90 10.86
N VAL A 281 4.45 -18.72 11.44
CA VAL A 281 3.45 -17.66 11.54
C VAL A 281 3.82 -16.57 10.55
N VAL A 282 2.98 -16.38 9.54
CA VAL A 282 3.10 -15.32 8.55
C VAL A 282 2.06 -14.26 8.81
N LYS A 283 2.46 -12.99 8.80
CA LYS A 283 1.56 -11.86 9.00
C LYS A 283 1.62 -10.90 7.84
N PHE A 284 0.46 -10.41 7.44
CA PHE A 284 0.32 -9.34 6.48
C PHE A 284 0.15 -7.98 7.16
N ARG A 285 0.55 -6.91 6.48
CA ARG A 285 0.38 -5.53 6.96
C ARG A 285 -1.10 -5.14 6.97
N PRO A 286 -1.70 -4.82 8.13
CA PRO A 286 -3.12 -4.49 8.24
C PRO A 286 -3.58 -3.40 7.26
N GLU A 287 -2.76 -2.38 7.05
CA GLU A 287 -3.05 -1.22 6.20
C GLU A 287 -2.94 -1.49 4.69
N SER A 288 -2.32 -2.60 4.30
CA SER A 288 -2.15 -2.97 2.88
C SER A 288 -3.27 -3.84 2.34
N GLY A 289 -4.09 -4.41 3.23
CA GLY A 289 -5.12 -5.38 2.86
C GLY A 289 -6.27 -4.77 2.08
N PHE A 290 -6.66 -5.40 0.99
CA PHE A 290 -7.86 -5.05 0.24
C PHE A 290 -8.51 -6.31 -0.37
N LEU A 291 -9.83 -6.27 -0.54
CA LEU A 291 -10.57 -7.31 -1.27
C LEU A 291 -10.46 -7.06 -2.76
N TRP A 292 -10.28 -8.07 -3.58
CA TRP A 292 -10.29 -7.91 -5.03
C TRP A 292 -11.72 -7.75 -5.53
N THR A 293 -12.01 -6.74 -6.34
CA THR A 293 -13.40 -6.43 -6.73
C THR A 293 -13.59 -6.33 -8.23
N HIS A 294 -12.62 -5.79 -8.95
CA HIS A 294 -12.86 -5.44 -10.35
C HIS A 294 -12.62 -6.62 -11.31
N PRO A 295 -13.57 -6.96 -12.19
CA PRO A 295 -13.43 -8.09 -13.11
C PRO A 295 -12.27 -7.96 -14.10
N VAL A 296 -11.95 -6.73 -14.55
CA VAL A 296 -10.87 -6.52 -15.53
C VAL A 296 -9.50 -6.84 -14.92
N THR A 297 -9.23 -6.34 -13.71
CA THR A 297 -7.97 -6.59 -12.99
C THR A 297 -7.90 -8.04 -12.53
N TYR A 298 -9.03 -8.67 -12.18
CA TYR A 298 -9.10 -10.09 -11.84
C TYR A 298 -8.63 -10.98 -13.00
N ARG A 299 -9.11 -10.71 -14.22
CA ARG A 299 -8.66 -11.44 -15.42
C ARG A 299 -7.15 -11.28 -15.67
N ALA A 300 -6.59 -10.12 -15.35
CA ALA A 300 -5.15 -9.86 -15.49
C ALA A 300 -4.29 -10.74 -14.59
N LEU A 301 -4.83 -11.28 -13.49
CA LEU A 301 -4.10 -12.18 -12.59
C LEU A 301 -3.76 -13.53 -13.20
N GLN A 302 -4.50 -13.95 -14.24
CA GLN A 302 -4.34 -15.25 -14.88
C GLN A 302 -4.30 -16.41 -13.86
N LEU A 303 -5.03 -16.27 -12.74
CA LEU A 303 -5.14 -17.34 -11.75
C LEU A 303 -5.71 -18.58 -12.45
N PRO A 304 -5.23 -19.79 -12.14
CA PRO A 304 -5.75 -21.02 -12.72
C PRO A 304 -7.23 -21.06 -12.42
N GLN A 305 -8.07 -20.85 -13.43
CA GLN A 305 -9.50 -20.88 -13.21
C GLN A 305 -9.84 -22.32 -12.87
N THR A 306 -10.24 -22.56 -11.62
CA THR A 306 -10.99 -23.77 -11.26
C THR A 306 -12.29 -23.72 -12.05
N ASP A 307 -12.23 -24.32 -13.24
CA ASP A 307 -13.22 -24.27 -14.31
C ASP A 307 -13.54 -22.84 -14.80
N GLU A 308 -12.87 -22.46 -15.89
CA GLU A 308 -13.09 -21.21 -16.63
C GLU A 308 -14.60 -20.97 -16.85
N GLU A 309 -15.10 -19.82 -16.38
CA GLU A 309 -16.53 -19.41 -16.42
C GLU A 309 -17.46 -19.96 -15.32
N SER A 310 -16.97 -20.47 -14.19
CA SER A 310 -17.88 -20.72 -13.07
C SER A 310 -18.52 -19.39 -12.61
N PRO A 311 -19.86 -19.23 -12.66
CA PRO A 311 -20.56 -18.00 -12.25
C PRO A 311 -20.22 -17.57 -10.81
N GLY A 312 -19.67 -18.48 -10.00
CA GLY A 312 -19.22 -18.20 -8.64
C GLY A 312 -18.14 -17.11 -8.52
N ASN A 313 -17.28 -16.90 -9.53
CA ASN A 313 -16.22 -15.88 -9.43
C ASN A 313 -16.77 -14.46 -9.56
N LEU A 314 -17.74 -14.23 -10.45
CA LEU A 314 -18.39 -12.92 -10.57
C LEU A 314 -19.26 -12.63 -9.35
N ASP A 315 -19.94 -13.65 -8.82
CA ASP A 315 -20.70 -13.54 -7.58
C ASP A 315 -19.79 -13.21 -6.39
N LEU A 316 -18.60 -13.82 -6.31
CA LEU A 316 -17.59 -13.49 -5.30
C LEU A 316 -17.14 -12.04 -5.41
N LEU A 317 -16.72 -11.60 -6.61
CA LEU A 317 -16.26 -10.22 -6.84
C LEU A 317 -17.36 -9.20 -6.52
N SER A 318 -18.61 -9.49 -6.88
CA SER A 318 -19.78 -8.65 -6.58
C SER A 318 -20.04 -8.54 -5.07
N GLN A 319 -19.99 -9.65 -4.34
CA GLN A 319 -20.11 -9.65 -2.88
C GLN A 319 -18.98 -8.85 -2.21
N GLN A 320 -17.75 -9.01 -2.70
CA GLN A 320 -16.59 -8.28 -2.20
C GLN A 320 -16.68 -6.78 -2.51
N ALA A 321 -17.14 -6.40 -3.70
CA ALA A 321 -17.37 -5.00 -4.06
C ALA A 321 -18.41 -4.35 -3.16
N GLN A 322 -19.52 -5.05 -2.87
CA GLN A 322 -20.54 -4.59 -1.95
C GLN A 322 -19.99 -4.38 -0.53
N ALA A 323 -19.19 -5.32 -0.02
CA ALA A 323 -18.54 -5.22 1.28
C ALA A 323 -17.45 -4.13 1.34
N ALA A 324 -16.82 -3.81 0.19
CA ALA A 324 -15.88 -2.69 0.08
C ALA A 324 -16.60 -1.33 -0.12
N GLY A 325 -17.92 -1.33 -0.31
CA GLY A 325 -18.69 -0.13 -0.63
C GLY A 325 -18.36 0.48 -1.99
N VAL A 326 -17.96 -0.37 -2.95
CA VAL A 326 -17.61 -0.03 -4.34
C VAL A 326 -18.73 -0.48 -5.27
N GLU A 327 -19.07 0.34 -6.26
CA GLU A 327 -20.04 -0.01 -7.31
C GLU A 327 -19.29 -0.59 -8.52
N LEU A 328 -19.76 -1.74 -9.05
CA LEU A 328 -19.19 -2.44 -10.21
C LEU A 328 -19.86 -2.04 -11.53
#